data_AF-A0A1A3CZW3-F1
#
_entry.id   AF-A0A1A3CZW3-F1
#
_cell.length_a   1.000
_cell.length_b   1.000
_cell.length_c   1.000
_cell.angle_alpha   90.00
_cell.angle_beta   90.00
_cell.angle_gamma   90.00
#
_symmetry.space_group_name_H-M   'P 1'
#
loop_
_entity.id
_entity.type
_entity.pdbx_description
1 polymer ?
#
loop_
_entity_poly.entity_id
_entity_poly.type
_entity_poly.pdbx_seq_one_letter_code
_entity_poly.pdbx_strand_id
1 'polypeptide(L)' 'MSIGTNPTFSGRTRTVEAFVLDTAADLYGQHVALDFVARIRGQRKFDTVKGLVAAMGEDTERARNLLSAG' A
#
# COMPACT_ATOMS: atom_id res chain seq x y z
N MET A 1 2.22 -1.86 -1.34
CA MET A 1 1.78 -1.17 -2.58
C MET A 1 0.26 -1.28 -2.71
N SER A 2 -0.40 -0.18 -3.04
CA SER A 2 -1.83 -0.08 -3.31
C SER A 2 -2.05 0.32 -4.78
N ILE A 3 -3.03 -0.29 -5.44
CA ILE A 3 -3.41 0.05 -6.81
C ILE A 3 -4.92 0.19 -6.89
N GLY A 4 -5.38 1.34 -7.39
CA GLY A 4 -6.79 1.60 -7.64
C GLY A 4 -7.18 3.03 -7.29
N THR A 5 -8.42 3.30 -6.88
CA THR A 5 -8.95 4.68 -6.86
C THR A 5 -9.01 5.34 -5.49
N ASN A 6 -8.46 4.70 -4.45
CA ASN A 6 -8.54 5.15 -3.06
C ASN A 6 -10.00 5.47 -2.62
N PRO A 7 -10.87 4.45 -2.56
CA PRO A 7 -12.32 4.64 -2.36
C PRO A 7 -12.68 5.24 -1.00
N THR A 8 -11.80 5.14 0.01
CA THR A 8 -11.98 5.76 1.32
C THR A 8 -12.06 7.28 1.23
N PHE A 9 -11.34 7.90 0.29
CA PHE A 9 -11.33 9.35 0.09
C PHE A 9 -12.11 9.79 -1.15
N SER A 10 -13.03 8.96 -1.64
CA SER A 10 -13.84 9.24 -2.84
C SER A 10 -13.02 9.51 -4.11
N GLY A 11 -11.80 8.97 -4.20
CA GLY A 11 -10.96 9.15 -5.37
C GLY A 11 -11.58 8.48 -6.61
N ARG A 12 -11.42 9.14 -7.75
CA ARG A 12 -11.94 8.70 -9.06
C ARG A 12 -10.83 8.30 -10.03
N THR A 13 -9.61 8.76 -9.76
CA THR A 13 -8.43 8.48 -10.57
C THR A 13 -7.73 7.25 -10.04
N ARG A 14 -7.35 6.33 -10.92
CA ARG A 14 -6.54 5.17 -10.55
C ARG A 14 -5.11 5.61 -10.26
N THR A 15 -4.61 5.31 -9.07
CA THR A 15 -3.25 5.54 -8.61
C THR A 15 -2.53 4.22 -8.37
N VAL A 16 -1.20 4.28 -8.40
CA VAL A 16 -0.29 3.26 -7.89
C VAL A 16 0.51 3.93 -6.78
N GLU A 17 0.35 3.44 -5.55
CA GLU A 17 0.93 4.03 -4.35
C GLU A 17 1.83 3.01 -3.66
N ALA A 18 3.12 3.30 -3.57
CA ALA A 18 4.10 2.49 -2.86
C ALA A 18 4.43 3.13 -1.51
N PHE A 19 4.27 2.36 -0.43
CA PHE A 19 4.79 2.70 0.89
C PHE A 19 6.08 1.90 1.09
N VAL A 20 7.21 2.59 1.25
CA VAL A 20 8.50 1.96 1.47
C VAL A 20 8.64 1.66 2.96
N LEU A 21 8.89 0.39 3.30
CA LEU A 21 8.96 -0.05 4.68
C LEU A 21 10.23 0.46 5.37
N ASP A 22 10.09 0.81 6.64
CA ASP A 22 11.17 1.07 7.58
C ASP A 22 12.16 2.18 7.14
N THR A 23 11.73 3.06 6.23
CA THR A 23 12.53 4.19 5.74
C THR A 23 11.68 5.43 5.43
N ALA A 24 12.35 6.58 5.40
CA ALA A 24 11.83 7.82 4.85
C ALA A 24 12.74 8.22 3.68
N ALA A 25 12.21 8.13 2.46
CA ALA A 25 12.93 8.48 1.25
C ALA A 25 12.13 9.51 0.44
N ASP A 26 12.82 10.53 -0.05
CA ASP A 26 12.29 11.43 -1.08
C ASP A 26 12.56 10.82 -2.45
N LEU A 27 11.49 10.38 -3.12
CA LEU A 27 11.56 9.73 -4.43
C LEU A 27 10.96 10.60 -5.55
N TYR A 28 10.68 11.88 -5.29
CA TYR A 28 10.16 12.77 -6.33
C TYR A 28 11.17 12.96 -7.46
N GLY A 29 10.69 12.82 -8.70
CA GLY A 29 11.53 12.92 -9.91
C GLY A 29 12.43 11.70 -10.17
N GLN A 30 12.42 10.70 -9.30
CA GLN A 30 13.22 9.48 -9.47
C GLN A 30 12.47 8.45 -10.32
N HIS A 31 13.22 7.75 -11.17
CA HIS A 31 12.71 6.55 -11.84
C HIS A 31 12.87 5.34 -10.90
N VAL A 32 11.77 4.66 -10.62
CA VAL A 32 11.73 3.48 -9.75
C VAL A 32 11.11 2.30 -10.48
N ALA A 33 11.63 1.11 -10.20
CA ALA A 33 11.04 -0.15 -10.62
C ALA A 33 10.30 -0.80 -9.45
N LEU A 34 9.21 -1.52 -9.74
CA LEU A 34 8.39 -2.20 -8.75
C LEU A 34 8.10 -3.62 -9.22
N ASP A 35 8.42 -4.59 -8.36
CA ASP A 35 8.11 -6.00 -8.60
C ASP A 35 6.94 -6.46 -7.73
N PHE A 36 5.99 -7.17 -8.34
CA PHE A 36 4.84 -7.73 -7.65
C PHE A 36 5.16 -9.13 -7.15
N VAL A 37 5.49 -9.24 -5.86
CA VAL A 37 5.81 -10.54 -5.24
C VAL A 37 4.55 -11.31 -4.86
N ALA A 38 3.58 -10.65 -4.22
CA ALA A 38 2.36 -11.29 -3.74
C ALA A 38 1.19 -10.30 -3.61
N ARG A 39 -0.04 -10.81 -3.73
CA ARG A 39 -1.26 -10.03 -3.51
C ARG A 39 -1.77 -10.21 -2.08
N ILE A 40 -1.85 -9.11 -1.32
CA ILE A 40 -2.33 -9.12 0.08
C ILE A 40 -3.86 -9.10 0.16
N ARG A 41 -4.51 -8.15 -0.52
CA ARG A 41 -5.99 -7.99 -0.56
C ARG A 41 -6.46 -7.14 -1.73
N GLY A 42 -7.79 -6.98 -1.88
CA GLY A 42 -8.41 -5.97 -2.75
C GLY A 42 -8.55 -4.60 -2.06
N GLN A 43 -8.91 -3.57 -2.84
CA GLN A 43 -9.30 -2.27 -2.27
C GLN A 43 -10.63 -2.39 -1.53
N ARG A 44 -10.71 -1.73 -0.38
CA ARG A 44 -11.88 -1.69 0.50
C ARG A 44 -12.06 -0.24 0.94
N LYS A 45 -13.30 0.23 0.95
CA LYS A 45 -13.66 1.50 1.60
C LYS A 45 -13.75 1.26 3.11
N PHE A 46 -13.17 2.17 3.89
CA PHE A 46 -13.29 2.16 5.34
C PHE A 46 -14.17 3.31 5.81
N ASP A 47 -14.98 3.07 6.82
CA ASP A 47 -15.88 4.08 7.38
C ASP A 47 -15.14 5.12 8.23
N THR A 48 -13.95 4.76 8.73
CA THR A 48 -13.11 5.65 9.54
C THR A 48 -11.65 5.58 9.12
N VAL A 49 -10.94 6.71 9.28
CA VAL A 49 -9.49 6.78 9.07
C VAL A 49 -8.75 5.81 10.01
N LYS A 50 -9.21 5.68 11.26
CA LYS A 50 -8.63 4.73 12.22
C LYS A 50 -8.70 3.28 11.71
N GLY A 51 -9.82 2.90 11.10
CA GLY A 51 -9.98 1.56 10.49
C GLY A 51 -9.06 1.35 9.29
N LEU A 52 -8.87 2.38 8.46
CA LEU A 52 -7.90 2.34 7.36
C LEU A 52 -6.47 2.15 7.89
N VAL A 53 -6.05 2.94 8.87
CA VAL A 53 -4.70 2.87 9.47
C VAL A 53 -4.43 1.50 10.09
N ALA A 54 -5.40 0.93 10.81
CA ALA A 54 -5.26 -0.41 11.38
C ALA A 54 -5.02 -1.47 10.30
N ALA A 55 -5.83 -1.44 9.23
CA ALA A 55 -5.66 -2.37 8.12
C ALA A 55 -4.33 -2.17 7.36
N MET A 56 -3.84 -0.92 7.22
CA MET A 56 -2.52 -0.66 6.64
C MET A 56 -1.38 -1.23 7.51
N GLY A 57 -1.54 -1.24 8.84
CA GLY A 57 -0.61 -1.90 9.75
C GLY A 57 -0.58 -3.42 9.54
N GLU A 58 -1.74 -4.05 9.47
CA GLU A 58 -1.85 -5.50 9.18
C GLU A 58 -1.26 -5.86 7.80
N ASP A 59 -1.53 -5.04 6.78
CA ASP A 59 -0.97 -5.20 5.44
C ASP A 59 0.57 -5.12 5.47
N THR A 60 1.13 -4.24 6.31
CA THR A 60 2.57 -4.07 6.47
C THR A 60 3.23 -5.29 7.10
N GLU A 61 2.66 -5.83 8.19
CA GLU A 61 3.17 -7.06 8.80
C GLU A 61 3.08 -8.25 7.85
N ARG A 62 1.97 -8.36 7.10
CA ARG A 62 1.81 -9.43 6.12
C ARG A 62 2.81 -9.31 4.97
N ALA A 63 3.12 -8.09 4.52
CA ALA A 63 4.15 -7.86 3.52
C ALA A 63 5.52 -8.33 4.01
N ARG A 64 5.89 -8.03 5.27
CA ARG A 64 7.16 -8.52 5.85
C ARG A 64 7.23 -10.04 5.84
N ASN A 65 6.17 -10.71 6.31
CA ASN A 65 6.12 -12.17 6.36
C ASN A 65 6.21 -12.82 4.97
N LEU A 66 5.63 -12.19 3.94
CA LEU A 66 5.71 -12.68 2.56
C LEU A 66 7.10 -12.51 1.95
N LEU A 67 7.84 -11.46 2.35
CA LEU A 67 9.18 -11.19 1.85
C LEU A 67 10.27 -11.99 2.59
N SER A 68 10.02 -12.41 3.83
CA SER A 68 10.96 -13.24 4.62
C SER A 68 10.78 -14.74 4.39
N ALA A 69 9.69 -15.17 3.76
CA ALA A 69 9.41 -16.57 3.44
C ALA A 69 10.04 -17.04 2.11
N GLY A 70 10.86 -16.20 1.47
CA GLY A 70 11.56 -16.46 0.20
C GLY A 70 13.03 -16.79 0.37
#